data_AF-A0A3C0W790-F1
#
_entry.id   AF-A0A3C0W790-F1
#
_cell.length_a   1.000
_cell.length_b   1.000
_cell.length_c   1.000
_cell.angle_alpha   90.00
_cell.angle_beta   90.00
_cell.angle_gamma   90.00
#
_symmetry.space_group_name_H-M   'P 1'
#
loop_
_entity.id
_entity.type
_entity.pdbx_description
1 polymer ?
#
loop_
_entity_poly.entity_id
_entity_poly.type
_entity_poly.pdbx_seq_one_letter_code
_entity_poly.pdbx_strand_id
1 'polypeptide(L)'
;MLPRLTARQWVGYAGFALVFILTAAVAVWRGDILRSGLDPQVPFQTYQPPAKPDYARADAWALLDARTPTAGPAHVFFVHSTTYNGGKEWNGAIDDTRALAGLRGAVLPNYAGPLALAGDVSAPLYRQASLYTRLTLREDAREARAFAYQDISAAFDAWLKRHPDGPIILAGVEQGAELADRLLHERIAPDPALRSRLAAAYLMEHLAPASRFTTVPLCASREQAGCVVTWRSLEENNDSEARRALRRALTWDDRGALVTFDGLASACVNPVTGSAGAPRSEMRQSRGATNATNLEWGVRPALQRRIVAAECRDGVLWRSRLSSESFRPTGAWAEQRKIPPYNPFYADIEADALARLSAWSTLHPA
;
A
#
# COMPACT_ATOMS: atom_id res chain seq x y z
N MET A 1 15.37 -37.96 52.75
CA MET A 1 16.35 -36.86 52.66
C MET A 1 16.49 -36.48 51.19
N LEU A 2 16.04 -35.28 50.78
CA LEU A 2 16.33 -34.79 49.43
C LEU A 2 17.84 -34.49 49.33
N PRO A 3 18.53 -34.94 48.27
CA PRO A 3 19.96 -34.66 48.11
C PRO A 3 20.20 -33.15 48.06
N ARG A 4 21.11 -32.66 48.91
CA ARG A 4 21.49 -31.24 48.93
C ARG A 4 22.40 -30.96 47.73
N LEU A 5 21.98 -30.02 46.89
CA LEU A 5 22.78 -29.55 45.76
C LEU A 5 24.09 -28.92 46.24
N THR A 6 25.19 -29.24 45.55
CA THR A 6 26.50 -28.62 45.76
C THR A 6 26.50 -27.17 45.25
N ALA A 7 27.40 -26.32 45.78
CA ALA A 7 27.52 -24.93 45.33
C ALA A 7 27.77 -24.80 43.81
N ARG A 8 28.53 -25.73 43.21
CA ARG A 8 28.74 -25.80 41.75
C ARG A 8 27.46 -26.10 40.97
N GLN A 9 26.61 -26.99 41.50
CA GLN A 9 25.30 -27.28 40.90
C GLN A 9 24.36 -26.07 41.01
N TRP A 10 24.37 -25.35 42.13
CA TRP A 10 23.62 -24.10 42.27
C TRP A 10 24.07 -23.02 41.28
N VAL A 11 25.38 -22.82 41.09
CA VAL A 11 25.91 -21.90 40.07
C VAL A 11 25.51 -22.35 38.67
N GLY A 12 25.56 -23.66 38.39
CA GLY A 12 25.13 -24.22 37.10
C GLY A 12 23.64 -24.01 36.82
N TYR A 13 22.75 -24.25 37.79
CA TYR A 13 21.32 -24.02 37.66
C TYR A 13 20.97 -22.53 37.57
N ALA A 14 21.65 -21.67 38.33
CA ALA A 14 21.47 -20.23 38.23
C ALA A 14 21.90 -19.70 36.86
N GLY A 15 23.03 -20.17 36.34
CA GLY A 15 23.50 -19.84 34.99
C GLY A 15 22.54 -20.33 33.90
N PHE A 16 22.06 -21.57 34.00
CA PHE A 16 21.06 -22.11 33.07
C PHE A 16 19.73 -21.34 33.13
N ALA A 17 19.24 -21.04 34.33
CA ALA A 17 18.02 -20.25 34.53
C ALA A 17 18.17 -18.84 33.95
N LEU A 18 19.32 -18.18 34.15
CA LEU A 18 19.60 -16.87 33.57
C LEU A 18 19.61 -16.93 32.04
N VAL A 19 20.30 -17.89 31.43
CA VAL A 19 20.32 -18.07 29.97
C VAL A 19 18.91 -18.37 29.45
N PHE A 20 18.14 -19.21 30.14
CA PHE A 20 16.76 -19.52 29.78
C PHE A 20 15.86 -18.28 29.85
N ILE A 21 15.96 -17.49 30.93
CA ILE A 21 15.22 -16.23 31.08
C ILE A 21 15.60 -15.24 29.99
N LEU A 22 16.89 -15.07 29.69
CA LEU A 22 17.36 -14.18 28.63
C LEU A 22 16.89 -14.65 27.25
N THR A 23 16.92 -15.96 26.98
CA THR A 23 16.46 -16.53 25.71
C THR A 23 14.95 -16.39 25.55
N ALA A 24 14.18 -16.65 26.61
CA ALA A 24 12.74 -16.44 26.65
C ALA A 24 12.37 -14.96 26.50
N ALA A 25 13.11 -14.06 27.15
CA ALA A 25 12.95 -12.62 26.99
C ALA A 25 13.25 -12.18 25.55
N VAL A 26 14.35 -12.63 24.95
CA VAL A 26 14.63 -12.32 23.54
C VAL A 26 13.54 -12.89 22.62
N ALA A 27 13.04 -14.10 22.88
CA ALA A 27 11.98 -14.71 22.07
C ALA A 27 10.64 -13.94 22.16
N VAL A 28 10.26 -13.49 23.36
CA VAL A 28 9.02 -12.73 23.59
C VAL A 28 9.14 -11.29 23.07
N TRP A 29 10.29 -10.64 23.28
CA TRP A 29 10.48 -9.20 23.00
C TRP A 29 11.16 -8.92 21.67
N ARG A 30 11.45 -9.96 20.85
CA ARG A 30 12.15 -9.84 19.57
C ARG A 30 11.54 -8.77 18.67
N GLY A 31 10.21 -8.69 18.61
CA GLY A 31 9.50 -7.74 17.78
C GLY A 31 9.70 -6.29 18.20
N ASP A 32 9.68 -6.01 19.50
CA ASP A 32 9.87 -4.65 20.03
C ASP A 32 11.33 -4.21 19.90
N ILE A 33 12.28 -5.13 20.08
CA ILE A 33 13.71 -4.88 19.84
C ILE A 33 13.94 -4.51 18.37
N LEU A 34 13.40 -5.31 17.44
CA LEU A 34 13.54 -5.05 16.01
C LEU A 34 12.84 -3.77 15.57
N ARG A 35 11.68 -3.46 16.16
CA ARG A 35 10.99 -2.18 15.95
C ARG A 35 11.81 -0.99 16.44
N SER A 36 12.41 -1.10 17.62
CA SER A 36 13.24 -0.05 18.22
C SER A 36 14.48 0.24 17.37
N GLY A 37 15.07 -0.79 16.76
CA GLY A 37 16.19 -0.63 15.81
C GLY A 37 15.84 0.12 14.52
N LEU A 38 14.56 0.39 14.25
CA LEU A 38 14.11 1.20 13.11
C LEU A 38 13.79 2.66 13.50
N ASP A 39 13.84 3.01 14.79
CA ASP A 39 13.55 4.35 15.30
C ASP A 39 14.72 5.31 14.99
N PRO A 40 14.49 6.45 14.31
CA PRO A 40 15.50 7.47 14.05
C PRO A 40 16.11 8.13 15.28
N GLN A 41 15.45 8.04 16.45
CA GLN A 41 15.90 8.64 17.72
C GLN A 41 16.08 10.17 17.70
N VAL A 42 15.65 10.85 16.64
CA VAL A 42 15.65 12.31 16.51
C VAL A 42 14.20 12.81 16.36
N PRO A 43 13.79 13.88 17.05
CA PRO A 43 12.49 14.50 16.82
C PRO A 43 12.34 14.96 15.37
N PHE A 44 11.15 14.78 14.78
CA PHE A 44 10.95 15.09 13.36
C PHE A 44 11.10 16.59 13.06
N GLN A 45 10.78 17.46 14.02
CA GLN A 45 10.83 18.91 13.84
C GLN A 45 12.25 19.45 13.71
N THR A 46 13.25 18.70 14.19
CA THR A 46 14.69 19.01 14.06
C THR A 46 15.39 18.14 13.03
N TYR A 47 14.66 17.20 12.41
CA TYR A 47 15.19 16.27 11.43
C TYR A 47 15.51 16.97 10.10
N GLN A 48 16.64 16.61 9.50
CA GLN A 48 17.00 17.07 8.16
C GLN A 48 16.67 15.96 7.15
N PRO A 49 15.59 16.11 6.36
CA PRO A 49 15.22 15.10 5.37
C PRO A 49 16.22 15.05 4.20
N PRO A 50 16.25 13.93 3.45
CA PRO A 50 17.05 13.82 2.23
C PRO A 50 16.71 14.92 1.22
N ALA A 51 17.61 15.12 0.25
CA ALA A 51 17.44 16.09 -0.83
C ALA A 51 16.09 15.92 -1.54
N LYS A 52 15.45 17.04 -1.87
CA LYS A 52 14.17 17.04 -2.59
C LYS A 52 14.36 16.48 -4.01
N PRO A 53 13.51 15.55 -4.47
CA PRO A 53 13.54 15.07 -5.84
C PRO A 53 13.24 16.18 -6.86
N ASP A 54 13.91 16.13 -8.01
CA ASP A 54 13.60 16.97 -9.17
C ASP A 54 12.79 16.17 -10.20
N TYR A 55 11.48 16.35 -10.20
CA TYR A 55 10.55 15.60 -11.06
C TYR A 55 10.60 15.96 -12.55
N ALA A 56 11.42 16.94 -12.95
CA ALA A 56 11.77 17.16 -14.34
C ALA A 56 12.77 16.11 -14.86
N ARG A 57 13.50 15.42 -13.98
CA ARG A 57 14.51 14.43 -14.33
C ARG A 57 13.94 13.01 -14.26
N ALA A 58 14.36 12.15 -15.20
CA ALA A 58 13.93 10.76 -15.24
C ALA A 58 14.38 9.93 -14.03
N ASP A 59 15.48 10.30 -13.37
CA ASP A 59 15.99 9.61 -12.18
C ASP A 59 15.15 9.85 -10.91
N ALA A 60 14.21 10.81 -10.94
CA ALA A 60 13.18 10.97 -9.91
C ALA A 60 11.96 10.04 -10.10
N TRP A 61 11.99 9.14 -11.08
CA TRP A 61 10.89 8.24 -11.41
C TRP A 61 11.36 6.78 -11.42
N ALA A 62 10.60 5.91 -10.77
CA ALA A 62 10.83 4.47 -10.84
C ALA A 62 10.35 3.91 -12.18
N LEU A 63 9.26 4.48 -12.68
CA LEU A 63 8.72 4.33 -14.04
C LEU A 63 8.31 5.72 -14.52
N LEU A 64 8.64 6.05 -15.76
CA LEU A 64 8.19 7.25 -16.43
C LEU A 64 7.63 6.84 -17.78
N ASP A 65 6.32 7.01 -17.92
CA ASP A 65 5.55 6.71 -19.14
C ASP A 65 5.79 5.28 -19.67
N ALA A 66 5.96 4.33 -18.73
CA ALA A 66 6.25 2.95 -19.06
C ALA A 66 5.02 2.31 -19.71
N ARG A 67 5.08 2.11 -21.03
CA ARG A 67 3.96 1.65 -21.86
C ARG A 67 4.24 0.26 -22.44
N THR A 68 3.25 -0.63 -22.36
CA THR A 68 3.28 -1.92 -23.08
C THR A 68 2.73 -1.75 -24.51
N PRO A 69 3.11 -2.59 -25.49
CA PRO A 69 2.66 -2.43 -26.87
C PRO A 69 1.14 -2.46 -27.06
N THR A 70 0.42 -3.12 -26.16
CA THR A 70 -1.04 -3.27 -26.19
C THR A 70 -1.75 -2.42 -25.13
N ALA A 71 -1.05 -1.45 -24.53
CA ALA A 71 -1.64 -0.58 -23.51
C ALA A 71 -2.76 0.30 -24.11
N GLY A 72 -3.82 0.50 -23.33
CA GLY A 72 -4.88 1.43 -23.64
C GLY A 72 -4.45 2.91 -23.56
N PRO A 73 -5.42 3.82 -23.72
CA PRO A 73 -5.15 5.26 -23.78
C PRO A 73 -4.98 5.95 -22.42
N ALA A 74 -5.08 5.23 -21.28
CA ALA A 74 -5.00 5.89 -19.98
C ALA A 74 -3.59 6.39 -19.67
N HIS A 75 -3.56 7.37 -18.77
CA HIS A 75 -2.37 7.82 -18.07
C HIS A 75 -2.49 7.41 -16.61
N VAL A 76 -1.61 6.50 -16.16
CA VAL A 76 -1.61 5.96 -14.80
C VAL A 76 -0.57 6.69 -13.95
N PHE A 77 -1.04 7.40 -12.92
CA PHE A 77 -0.19 7.93 -11.86
C PHE A 77 -0.22 6.96 -10.67
N PHE A 78 0.86 6.19 -10.51
CA PHE A 78 0.96 5.14 -9.49
C PHE A 78 1.88 5.55 -8.33
N VAL A 79 1.32 5.65 -7.12
CA VAL A 79 2.08 5.94 -5.90
C VAL A 79 2.42 4.63 -5.17
N HIS A 80 3.70 4.29 -5.11
CA HIS A 80 4.16 3.04 -4.52
C HIS A 80 4.09 3.04 -2.98
N SER A 81 4.10 1.86 -2.37
CA SER A 81 4.18 1.68 -0.90
C SER A 81 5.57 2.03 -0.36
N THR A 82 5.72 2.05 0.97
CA THR A 82 7.05 2.13 1.57
C THR A 82 7.82 0.80 1.44
N THR A 83 9.00 0.87 0.86
CA THR A 83 10.03 -0.19 0.84
C THR A 83 11.24 0.17 1.71
N TYR A 84 11.29 1.39 2.25
CA TYR A 84 12.34 1.87 3.15
C TYR A 84 12.08 1.44 4.60
N ASN A 85 13.06 0.81 5.25
CA ASN A 85 12.88 0.28 6.61
C ASN A 85 12.91 1.37 7.69
N GLY A 86 13.67 2.45 7.49
CA GLY A 86 14.05 3.37 8.56
C GLY A 86 15.39 2.98 9.16
N GLY A 87 15.57 3.24 10.46
CA GLY A 87 16.86 3.16 11.13
C GLY A 87 17.29 4.55 11.53
N LYS A 88 18.19 5.19 10.77
CA LYS A 88 18.69 6.54 11.09
C LYS A 88 17.78 7.68 10.60
N GLU A 89 16.92 7.40 9.62
CA GLU A 89 16.15 8.41 8.90
C GLU A 89 14.65 8.18 9.06
N TRP A 90 13.88 9.26 9.21
CA TRP A 90 12.42 9.19 9.16
C TRP A 90 11.91 8.90 7.75
N ASN A 91 12.54 9.51 6.74
CA ASN A 91 12.17 9.39 5.33
C ASN A 91 13.37 8.90 4.51
N GLY A 92 13.13 7.93 3.62
CA GLY A 92 14.18 7.37 2.77
C GLY A 92 14.59 8.30 1.64
N ALA A 93 15.88 8.36 1.32
CA ALA A 93 16.34 8.99 0.09
C ALA A 93 15.80 8.23 -1.14
N ILE A 94 15.55 8.95 -2.23
CA ILE A 94 14.98 8.34 -3.45
C ILE A 94 15.94 7.36 -4.15
N ASP A 95 17.23 7.44 -3.84
CA ASP A 95 18.31 6.61 -4.38
C ASP A 95 18.76 5.49 -3.41
N ASP A 96 18.03 5.26 -2.31
CA ASP A 96 18.32 4.14 -1.40
C ASP A 96 18.22 2.80 -2.15
N THR A 97 19.37 2.14 -2.31
CA THR A 97 19.51 0.97 -3.17
C THR A 97 18.67 -0.22 -2.70
N ARG A 98 18.50 -0.39 -1.38
CA ARG A 98 17.68 -1.48 -0.82
C ARG A 98 16.20 -1.22 -1.03
N ALA A 99 15.74 0.01 -0.78
CA ALA A 99 14.36 0.42 -1.03
C ALA A 99 14.02 0.31 -2.51
N LEU A 100 14.92 0.74 -3.40
CA LEU A 100 14.75 0.61 -4.86
C LEU A 100 14.70 -0.85 -5.31
N ALA A 101 15.52 -1.73 -4.75
CA ALA A 101 15.48 -3.16 -5.05
C ALA A 101 14.12 -3.78 -4.66
N GLY A 102 13.61 -3.46 -3.47
CA GLY A 102 12.26 -3.90 -3.05
C GLY A 102 11.14 -3.31 -3.91
N LEU A 103 11.25 -2.04 -4.27
CA LEU A 103 10.28 -1.36 -5.14
C LEU A 103 10.21 -2.01 -6.53
N ARG A 104 11.36 -2.15 -7.19
CA ARG A 104 11.45 -2.71 -8.54
C ARG A 104 11.18 -4.21 -8.60
N GLY A 105 11.68 -4.96 -7.62
CA GLY A 105 11.53 -6.41 -7.57
C GLY A 105 10.14 -6.86 -7.12
N ALA A 106 9.54 -6.20 -6.12
CA ALA A 106 8.30 -6.69 -5.51
C ALA A 106 7.10 -5.78 -5.72
N VAL A 107 7.23 -4.47 -5.52
CA VAL A 107 6.05 -3.57 -5.50
C VAL A 107 5.53 -3.26 -6.90
N LEU A 108 6.39 -2.80 -7.81
CA LEU A 108 5.97 -2.41 -9.16
C LEU A 108 5.34 -3.58 -9.92
N PRO A 109 5.96 -4.78 -10.00
CA PRO A 109 5.38 -5.87 -10.76
C PRO A 109 4.03 -6.33 -10.20
N ASN A 110 3.85 -6.34 -8.87
CA ASN A 110 2.63 -6.85 -8.23
C ASN A 110 1.48 -5.84 -8.18
N TYR A 111 1.77 -4.53 -8.03
CA TYR A 111 0.73 -3.53 -7.72
C TYR A 111 0.58 -2.45 -8.81
N ALA A 112 1.63 -2.13 -9.56
CA ALA A 112 1.53 -1.28 -10.74
C ALA A 112 1.26 -2.11 -12.01
N GLY A 113 1.82 -3.32 -12.07
CA GLY A 113 1.67 -4.25 -13.20
C GLY A 113 0.22 -4.50 -13.66
N PRO A 114 -0.77 -4.71 -12.77
CA PRO A 114 -2.17 -4.87 -13.16
C PRO A 114 -2.74 -3.72 -14.00
N LEU A 115 -2.15 -2.52 -13.93
CA LEU A 115 -2.61 -1.32 -14.62
C LEU A 115 -1.91 -1.11 -15.97
N ALA A 116 -0.88 -1.89 -16.29
CA ALA A 116 -0.03 -1.70 -17.48
C ALA A 116 -0.74 -1.96 -18.81
N LEU A 117 -1.88 -2.66 -18.80
CA LEU A 117 -2.75 -2.82 -19.97
C LEU A 117 -3.70 -1.64 -20.17
N ALA A 118 -3.99 -0.85 -19.13
CA ALA A 118 -4.89 0.28 -19.24
C ALA A 118 -4.22 1.50 -19.89
N GLY A 119 -2.90 1.65 -19.74
CA GLY A 119 -2.22 2.89 -20.10
C GLY A 119 -0.70 2.87 -19.92
N ASP A 120 -0.08 4.04 -20.11
CA ASP A 120 1.28 4.26 -19.62
C ASP A 120 1.29 4.42 -18.09
N VAL A 121 2.35 3.93 -17.45
CA VAL A 121 2.48 3.97 -16.00
C VAL A 121 3.67 4.83 -15.61
N SER A 122 3.38 5.86 -14.81
CA SER A 122 4.36 6.73 -14.18
C SER A 122 4.30 6.54 -12.66
N ALA A 123 5.44 6.23 -12.07
CA ALA A 123 5.59 5.97 -10.64
C ALA A 123 6.74 6.84 -10.08
N PRO A 124 6.44 7.94 -9.37
CA PRO A 124 7.48 8.83 -8.85
C PRO A 124 8.24 8.16 -7.71
N LEU A 125 9.54 8.42 -7.64
CA LEU A 125 10.32 8.20 -6.42
C LEU A 125 10.11 9.40 -5.52
N TYR A 126 9.73 9.16 -4.28
CA TYR A 126 9.48 10.19 -3.28
C TYR A 126 10.21 9.85 -1.98
N ARG A 127 10.40 10.84 -1.10
CA ARG A 127 10.98 10.63 0.22
C ARG A 127 9.96 9.93 1.12
N GLN A 128 9.76 8.64 0.84
CA GLN A 128 8.84 7.74 1.51
C GLN A 128 9.12 7.69 3.00
N ALA A 129 8.07 7.81 3.81
CA ALA A 129 8.20 7.63 5.25
C ALA A 129 8.55 6.17 5.54
N SER A 130 9.50 5.94 6.43
CA SER A 130 10.00 4.61 6.73
C SER A 130 8.91 3.68 7.27
N LEU A 131 9.13 2.36 7.15
CA LEU A 131 8.30 1.34 7.78
C LEU A 131 8.03 1.64 9.26
N TYR A 132 9.03 2.15 9.99
CA TYR A 132 8.90 2.51 11.40
C TYR A 132 7.68 3.41 11.67
N THR A 133 7.43 4.40 10.79
CA THR A 133 6.32 5.36 10.94
C THR A 133 4.94 4.71 10.97
N ARG A 134 4.81 3.50 10.44
CA ARG A 134 3.56 2.72 10.40
C ARG A 134 3.44 1.75 11.57
N LEU A 135 4.57 1.43 12.19
CA LEU A 135 4.62 0.60 13.39
C LEU A 135 4.26 1.38 14.66
N THR A 136 4.26 2.71 14.61
CA THR A 136 3.95 3.60 15.73
C THR A 136 2.83 4.61 15.40
N LEU A 137 2.27 5.25 16.42
CA LEU A 137 1.29 6.34 16.29
C LEU A 137 1.82 7.68 16.83
N ARG A 138 3.13 7.74 17.11
CA ARG A 138 3.84 8.96 17.55
C ARG A 138 3.61 10.10 16.57
N GLU A 139 3.60 11.33 17.08
CA GLU A 139 3.42 12.51 16.24
C GLU A 139 4.51 12.63 15.18
N ASP A 140 5.78 12.45 15.54
CA ASP A 140 6.91 12.43 14.59
C ASP A 140 6.69 11.46 13.40
N ALA A 141 6.06 10.32 13.66
CA ALA A 141 5.77 9.34 12.62
C ALA A 141 4.62 9.78 11.71
N ARG A 142 3.63 10.49 12.24
CA ARG A 142 2.55 11.11 11.47
C ARG A 142 3.09 12.24 10.62
N GLU A 143 3.93 13.10 11.19
CA GLU A 143 4.59 14.20 10.49
C GLU A 143 5.49 13.68 9.35
N ALA A 144 6.28 12.63 9.58
CA ALA A 144 7.09 12.00 8.54
C ALA A 144 6.27 11.46 7.35
N ARG A 145 5.11 10.87 7.64
CA ARG A 145 4.15 10.41 6.60
C ARG A 145 3.49 11.59 5.89
N ALA A 146 3.10 12.61 6.62
CA ALA A 146 2.55 13.86 6.07
C ALA A 146 3.55 14.57 5.16
N PHE A 147 4.83 14.61 5.55
CA PHE A 147 5.92 15.20 4.79
C PHE A 147 6.07 14.59 3.39
N ALA A 148 5.88 13.28 3.25
CA ALA A 148 6.00 12.59 1.97
C ALA A 148 4.99 13.10 0.91
N TYR A 149 3.87 13.71 1.34
CA TYR A 149 2.85 14.22 0.42
C TYR A 149 3.34 15.36 -0.47
N GLN A 150 4.23 16.22 0.01
CA GLN A 150 4.73 17.34 -0.80
C GLN A 150 5.44 16.85 -2.08
N ASP A 151 6.12 15.70 -1.99
CA ASP A 151 6.84 15.09 -3.09
C ASP A 151 5.82 14.50 -4.08
N ILE A 152 4.77 13.84 -3.60
CA ILE A 152 3.68 13.33 -4.44
C ILE A 152 2.93 14.45 -5.16
N SER A 153 2.63 15.56 -4.47
CA SER A 153 1.97 16.72 -5.08
C SER A 153 2.84 17.34 -6.19
N ALA A 154 4.15 17.52 -5.92
CA ALA A 154 5.09 18.03 -6.92
C ALA A 154 5.29 17.08 -8.11
N ALA A 155 5.32 15.77 -7.87
CA ALA A 155 5.37 14.75 -8.91
C ALA A 155 4.11 14.79 -9.79
N PHE A 156 2.94 14.91 -9.17
CA PHE A 156 1.67 14.98 -9.87
C PHE A 156 1.59 16.22 -10.77
N ASP A 157 2.10 17.37 -10.32
CA ASP A 157 2.17 18.58 -11.16
C ASP A 157 3.07 18.38 -12.38
N ALA A 158 4.25 17.77 -12.19
CA ALA A 158 5.16 17.47 -13.29
C ALA A 158 4.57 16.45 -14.28
N TRP A 159 3.82 15.48 -13.74
CA TRP A 159 3.13 14.46 -14.52
C TRP A 159 1.96 15.05 -15.32
N LEU A 160 1.09 15.86 -14.71
CA LEU A 160 -0.03 16.50 -15.41
C LEU A 160 0.43 17.40 -16.58
N LYS A 161 1.60 18.04 -16.46
CA LYS A 161 2.19 18.81 -17.57
C LYS A 161 2.56 17.94 -18.77
N ARG A 162 2.96 16.69 -18.54
CA ARG A 162 3.26 15.70 -19.60
C ARG A 162 2.02 15.03 -20.16
N HIS A 163 0.96 14.97 -19.36
CA HIS A 163 -0.33 14.36 -19.72
C HIS A 163 -1.44 15.40 -19.57
N PRO A 164 -1.51 16.40 -20.47
CA PRO A 164 -2.52 17.46 -20.39
C PRO A 164 -3.94 16.92 -20.62
N ASP A 165 -4.07 15.84 -21.37
CA ASP A 165 -5.34 15.28 -21.83
C ASP A 165 -5.46 13.78 -21.53
N GLY A 166 -6.59 13.18 -21.90
CA GLY A 166 -6.83 11.74 -21.80
C GLY A 166 -7.23 11.25 -20.40
N PRO A 167 -7.68 9.98 -20.32
CA PRO A 167 -8.18 9.39 -19.08
C PRO A 167 -7.07 9.19 -18.05
N ILE A 168 -7.34 9.58 -16.80
CA ILE A 168 -6.46 9.41 -15.66
C ILE A 168 -6.88 8.18 -14.86
N ILE A 169 -5.91 7.34 -14.52
CA ILE A 169 -6.05 6.38 -13.42
C ILE A 169 -5.10 6.81 -12.31
N LEU A 170 -5.66 7.16 -11.16
CA LEU A 170 -4.88 7.38 -9.94
C LEU A 170 -4.81 6.07 -9.17
N ALA A 171 -3.62 5.59 -8.85
CA ALA A 171 -3.48 4.37 -8.08
C ALA A 171 -2.42 4.53 -7.00
N GLY A 172 -2.65 3.89 -5.86
CA GLY A 172 -1.64 3.78 -4.83
C GLY A 172 -1.80 2.49 -4.06
N VAL A 173 -0.72 2.07 -3.39
CA VAL A 173 -0.75 0.92 -2.49
C VAL A 173 -0.15 1.27 -1.13
N GLU A 174 -0.84 0.91 -0.05
CA GLU A 174 -0.39 1.05 1.33
C GLU A 174 -0.11 2.54 1.67
N GLN A 175 1.13 2.95 1.97
CA GLN A 175 1.49 4.36 2.12
C GLN A 175 1.19 5.17 0.85
N GLY A 176 1.39 4.59 -0.32
CA GLY A 176 1.07 5.26 -1.57
C GLY A 176 -0.43 5.44 -1.78
N ALA A 177 -1.26 4.51 -1.29
CA ALA A 177 -2.71 4.66 -1.31
C ALA A 177 -3.18 5.76 -0.34
N GLU A 178 -2.55 5.87 0.83
CA GLU A 178 -2.80 6.96 1.78
C GLU A 178 -2.45 8.33 1.20
N LEU A 179 -1.34 8.45 0.47
CA LEU A 179 -0.94 9.69 -0.21
C LEU A 179 -1.84 9.97 -1.42
N ALA A 180 -2.25 8.94 -2.17
CA ALA A 180 -3.19 9.05 -3.28
C ALA A 180 -4.60 9.44 -2.81
N ASP A 181 -5.06 8.98 -1.64
CA ASP A 181 -6.31 9.43 -1.02
C ASP A 181 -6.29 10.95 -0.80
N ARG A 182 -5.22 11.49 -0.23
CA ARG A 182 -5.08 12.94 -0.10
C ARG A 182 -5.04 13.64 -1.45
N LEU A 183 -4.26 13.12 -2.41
CA LEU A 183 -4.15 13.69 -3.74
C LEU A 183 -5.51 13.75 -4.46
N LEU A 184 -6.30 12.67 -4.35
CA LEU A 184 -7.65 12.60 -4.90
C LEU A 184 -8.52 13.72 -4.35
N HIS A 185 -8.55 13.90 -3.03
CA HIS A 185 -9.44 14.86 -2.36
C HIS A 185 -8.95 16.31 -2.46
N GLU A 186 -7.64 16.54 -2.52
CA GLU A 186 -7.05 17.88 -2.57
C GLU A 186 -6.95 18.42 -4.01
N ARG A 187 -6.74 17.54 -5.00
CA ARG A 187 -6.43 17.97 -6.38
C ARG A 187 -7.48 17.57 -7.40
N ILE A 188 -7.93 16.31 -7.40
CA ILE A 188 -8.82 15.80 -8.46
C ILE A 188 -10.29 16.10 -8.15
N ALA A 189 -10.76 15.80 -6.94
CA ALA A 189 -12.14 15.98 -6.53
C ALA A 189 -12.65 17.42 -6.68
N PRO A 190 -11.92 18.47 -6.24
CA PRO A 190 -12.40 19.85 -6.36
C PRO A 190 -12.31 20.42 -7.78
N ASP A 191 -11.46 19.87 -8.65
CA ASP A 191 -11.24 20.35 -10.02
C ASP A 191 -12.14 19.60 -11.02
N PRO A 192 -13.16 20.24 -11.62
CA PRO A 192 -14.02 19.58 -12.60
C PRO A 192 -13.30 19.04 -13.84
N ALA A 193 -12.21 19.68 -14.29
CA ALA A 193 -11.46 19.27 -15.47
C ALA A 193 -10.61 18.03 -15.19
N LEU A 194 -10.01 17.92 -14.00
CA LEU A 194 -9.35 16.68 -13.59
C LEU A 194 -10.35 15.58 -13.28
N ARG A 195 -11.47 15.92 -12.64
CA ARG A 195 -12.53 14.96 -12.30
C ARG A 195 -13.16 14.34 -13.54
N SER A 196 -13.39 15.12 -14.61
CA SER A 196 -13.92 14.58 -15.87
C SER A 196 -12.95 13.60 -16.54
N ARG A 197 -11.64 13.77 -16.34
CA ARG A 197 -10.61 12.85 -16.84
C ARG A 197 -10.48 11.57 -16.01
N LEU A 198 -11.00 11.50 -14.79
CA LEU A 198 -10.81 10.34 -13.92
C LEU A 198 -11.58 9.11 -14.44
N ALA A 199 -10.85 8.10 -14.91
CA ALA A 199 -11.44 6.79 -15.21
C ALA A 199 -11.68 6.01 -13.92
N ALA A 200 -10.69 5.96 -13.02
CA ALA A 200 -10.80 5.28 -11.73
C ALA A 200 -9.71 5.74 -10.75
N ALA A 201 -9.99 5.60 -9.44
CA ALA A 201 -8.98 5.68 -8.40
C ALA A 201 -8.87 4.34 -7.64
N TYR A 202 -7.66 3.78 -7.52
CA TYR A 202 -7.37 2.54 -6.79
C TYR A 202 -6.56 2.83 -5.52
N LEU A 203 -7.19 2.71 -4.36
CA LEU A 203 -6.55 2.91 -3.06
C LEU A 203 -6.35 1.54 -2.39
N MET A 204 -5.27 0.86 -2.78
CA MET A 204 -5.02 -0.53 -2.42
C MET A 204 -4.40 -0.63 -1.03
N GLU A 205 -4.87 -1.58 -0.22
CA GLU A 205 -4.36 -1.81 1.14
C GLU A 205 -4.40 -0.57 2.05
N HIS A 206 -5.47 0.22 1.92
CA HIS A 206 -5.72 1.46 2.65
C HIS A 206 -7.10 1.44 3.31
N LEU A 207 -7.16 2.00 4.51
CA LEU A 207 -8.41 2.30 5.19
C LEU A 207 -8.68 3.79 4.98
N ALA A 208 -9.86 4.13 4.48
CA ALA A 208 -10.31 5.51 4.31
C ALA A 208 -11.73 5.68 4.86
N PRO A 209 -12.08 6.75 5.59
CA PRO A 209 -13.45 6.96 6.04
C PRO A 209 -14.42 7.07 4.86
N ALA A 210 -15.54 6.36 4.92
CA ALA A 210 -16.56 6.36 3.86
C ALA A 210 -17.11 7.76 3.58
N SER A 211 -17.16 8.63 4.59
CA SER A 211 -17.62 10.02 4.50
C SER A 211 -16.77 10.91 3.60
N ARG A 212 -15.54 10.50 3.23
CA ARG A 212 -14.70 11.26 2.31
C ARG A 212 -15.17 11.14 0.85
N PHE A 213 -15.76 10.01 0.48
CA PHE A 213 -16.12 9.68 -0.91
C PHE A 213 -17.47 10.25 -1.33
N THR A 214 -17.63 11.57 -1.21
CA THR A 214 -18.85 12.29 -1.61
C THR A 214 -18.78 12.79 -3.04
N THR A 215 -17.70 13.50 -3.39
CA THR A 215 -17.53 14.12 -4.71
C THR A 215 -17.05 13.11 -5.75
N VAL A 216 -16.13 12.24 -5.37
CA VAL A 216 -15.73 11.06 -6.15
C VAL A 216 -16.23 9.84 -5.38
N PRO A 217 -17.35 9.22 -5.81
CA PRO A 217 -18.00 8.18 -5.02
C PRO A 217 -17.22 6.88 -5.05
N LEU A 218 -17.53 5.98 -4.10
CA LEU A 218 -17.13 4.58 -4.22
C LEU A 218 -17.80 3.94 -5.44
N CYS A 219 -17.08 3.03 -6.10
CA CYS A 219 -17.61 2.35 -7.29
C CYS A 219 -18.76 1.40 -6.93
N ALA A 220 -19.89 1.53 -7.63
CA ALA A 220 -21.07 0.69 -7.48
C ALA A 220 -21.12 -0.48 -8.49
N SER A 221 -20.35 -0.42 -9.59
CA SER A 221 -20.15 -1.51 -10.55
C SER A 221 -18.80 -1.37 -11.26
N ARG A 222 -18.38 -2.36 -12.07
CA ARG A 222 -17.13 -2.31 -12.87
C ARG A 222 -17.25 -1.37 -14.06
N GLU A 223 -18.47 -1.17 -14.54
CA GLU A 223 -18.80 -0.36 -15.72
C GLU A 223 -19.08 1.10 -15.34
N GLN A 224 -18.56 1.57 -14.20
CA GLN A 224 -18.68 2.94 -13.73
C GLN A 224 -17.32 3.64 -13.79
N ALA A 225 -17.21 4.74 -14.53
CA ALA A 225 -16.03 5.59 -14.50
C ALA A 225 -16.11 6.64 -13.38
N GLY A 226 -14.99 7.32 -13.07
CA GLY A 226 -14.97 8.46 -12.16
C GLY A 226 -15.27 8.11 -10.70
N CYS A 227 -14.89 6.91 -10.27
CA CYS A 227 -15.16 6.41 -8.92
C CYS A 227 -13.92 5.76 -8.28
N VAL A 228 -14.02 5.48 -6.98
CA VAL A 228 -12.94 4.92 -6.17
C VAL A 228 -13.17 3.44 -5.83
N VAL A 229 -12.13 2.64 -6.01
CA VAL A 229 -12.01 1.27 -5.47
C VAL A 229 -10.97 1.31 -4.35
N THR A 230 -11.42 1.17 -3.10
CA THR A 230 -10.55 1.19 -1.91
C THR A 230 -10.79 -0.04 -1.05
N TRP A 231 -9.72 -0.62 -0.51
CA TRP A 231 -9.84 -1.74 0.42
C TRP A 231 -8.58 -1.89 1.27
N ARG A 232 -8.74 -2.49 2.45
CA ARG A 232 -7.66 -3.09 3.23
C ARG A 232 -7.97 -4.56 3.42
N SER A 233 -7.12 -5.44 2.90
CA SER A 233 -7.37 -6.87 2.94
C SER A 233 -6.80 -7.53 4.20
N LEU A 234 -7.58 -8.47 4.76
CA LEU A 234 -7.22 -9.26 5.93
C LEU A 234 -7.62 -10.72 5.72
N GLU A 235 -6.82 -11.65 6.25
CA GLU A 235 -7.18 -13.06 6.24
C GLU A 235 -8.44 -13.31 7.08
N GLU A 236 -9.32 -14.17 6.58
CA GLU A 236 -10.46 -14.67 7.35
C GLU A 236 -10.05 -15.20 8.74
N ASN A 237 -10.95 -15.04 9.71
CA ASN A 237 -10.75 -15.46 11.11
C ASN A 237 -9.63 -14.72 11.87
N ASN A 238 -9.19 -13.54 11.39
CA ASN A 238 -8.25 -12.68 12.10
C ASN A 238 -8.90 -11.40 12.68
N ASP A 239 -9.96 -11.55 13.48
CA ASP A 239 -10.68 -10.45 14.14
C ASP A 239 -9.78 -9.58 15.04
N SER A 240 -8.71 -10.14 15.57
CA SER A 240 -7.74 -9.40 16.38
C SER A 240 -6.95 -8.39 15.55
N GLU A 241 -6.57 -8.77 14.32
CA GLU A 241 -5.87 -7.90 13.37
C GLU A 241 -6.82 -6.84 12.81
N ALA A 242 -8.05 -7.21 12.44
CA ALA A 242 -9.04 -6.25 11.96
C ALA A 242 -9.32 -5.13 12.97
N ARG A 243 -9.60 -5.50 14.23
CA ARG A 243 -9.80 -4.51 15.30
C ARG A 243 -8.55 -3.67 15.54
N ARG A 244 -7.34 -4.24 15.41
CA ARG A 244 -6.08 -3.49 15.54
C ARG A 244 -5.89 -2.51 14.39
N ALA A 245 -6.19 -2.92 13.15
CA ALA A 245 -6.06 -2.10 11.96
C ALA A 245 -6.99 -0.89 12.05
N LEU A 246 -8.28 -1.11 12.35
CA LEU A 246 -9.27 -0.04 12.49
C LEU A 246 -8.93 0.93 13.64
N ARG A 247 -8.54 0.44 14.82
CA ARG A 247 -8.15 1.32 15.95
C ARG A 247 -6.92 2.19 15.67
N ARG A 248 -6.04 1.76 14.76
CA ARG A 248 -4.79 2.47 14.43
C ARG A 248 -4.89 3.20 13.10
N ALA A 249 -6.04 3.13 12.42
CA ALA A 249 -6.24 3.76 11.14
C ALA A 249 -6.17 5.28 11.29
N LEU A 250 -5.53 5.92 10.31
CA LEU A 250 -5.35 7.36 10.25
C LEU A 250 -6.02 7.90 8.98
N THR A 251 -6.61 9.08 9.08
CA THR A 251 -7.18 9.84 7.97
C THR A 251 -6.56 11.22 7.92
N TRP A 252 -6.60 11.85 6.76
CA TRP A 252 -6.25 13.26 6.59
C TRP A 252 -7.35 14.16 7.15
N ASP A 253 -6.96 15.17 7.91
CA ASP A 253 -7.82 16.33 8.20
C ASP A 253 -7.68 17.40 7.10
N ASP A 254 -8.47 18.48 7.21
CA ASP A 254 -8.48 19.58 6.23
C ASP A 254 -7.19 20.40 6.23
N ARG A 255 -6.32 20.22 7.24
CA ARG A 255 -5.01 20.88 7.34
C ARG A 255 -3.88 20.02 6.77
N GLY A 256 -4.20 18.81 6.30
CA GLY A 256 -3.21 17.88 5.77
C GLY A 256 -2.39 17.17 6.85
N ALA A 257 -2.89 17.09 8.08
CA ALA A 257 -2.33 16.28 9.15
C ALA A 257 -3.02 14.90 9.21
N LEU A 258 -2.31 13.89 9.71
CA LEU A 258 -2.85 12.55 9.90
C LEU A 258 -3.45 12.41 11.30
N VAL A 259 -4.78 12.34 11.37
CA VAL A 259 -5.56 12.19 12.61
C VAL A 259 -6.16 10.78 12.70
N THR A 260 -6.61 10.37 13.89
CA THR A 260 -7.21 9.05 14.10
C THR A 260 -8.58 8.92 13.45
N PHE A 261 -8.96 7.68 13.12
CA PHE A 261 -10.24 7.33 12.51
C PHE A 261 -11.49 7.54 13.39
N ASP A 262 -11.32 7.85 14.69
CA ASP A 262 -12.35 8.08 15.72
C ASP A 262 -13.81 7.78 15.34
N GLY A 263 -14.18 6.49 15.39
CA GLY A 263 -15.56 6.03 15.23
C GLY A 263 -16.12 6.08 13.80
N LEU A 264 -15.33 6.45 12.80
CA LEU A 264 -15.75 6.52 11.40
C LEU A 264 -15.85 5.13 10.76
N ALA A 265 -16.91 4.92 9.98
CA ALA A 265 -17.03 3.75 9.13
C ALA A 265 -16.00 3.83 7.99
N SER A 266 -15.21 2.78 7.81
CA SER A 266 -14.26 2.69 6.69
C SER A 266 -14.97 2.29 5.39
N ALA A 267 -14.55 2.87 4.28
CA ALA A 267 -14.94 2.46 2.95
C ALA A 267 -14.36 1.10 2.59
N CYS A 268 -15.11 0.32 1.80
CA CYS A 268 -14.62 -0.93 1.21
C CYS A 268 -15.34 -1.19 -0.11
N VAL A 269 -14.57 -1.44 -1.16
CA VAL A 269 -15.02 -1.93 -2.46
C VAL A 269 -14.35 -3.27 -2.69
N ASN A 270 -15.12 -4.33 -2.93
CA ASN A 270 -14.55 -5.65 -3.13
C ASN A 270 -13.85 -5.69 -4.50
N PRO A 271 -12.52 -5.90 -4.58
CA PRO A 271 -11.78 -5.86 -5.83
C PRO A 271 -12.14 -7.00 -6.80
N VAL A 272 -12.71 -8.11 -6.30
CA VAL A 272 -13.18 -9.23 -7.13
C VAL A 272 -14.51 -8.91 -7.80
N THR A 273 -15.38 -8.13 -7.17
CA THR A 273 -16.64 -7.68 -7.80
C THR A 273 -16.48 -6.32 -8.49
N GLY A 274 -15.53 -5.49 -8.07
CA GLY A 274 -15.38 -4.10 -8.48
C GLY A 274 -16.52 -3.20 -8.01
N SER A 275 -17.20 -3.57 -6.93
CA SER A 275 -18.45 -2.93 -6.51
C SER A 275 -18.63 -2.89 -4.99
N ALA A 276 -19.02 -1.74 -4.46
CA ALA A 276 -19.53 -1.57 -3.10
C ALA A 276 -20.92 -2.19 -2.92
N GLY A 277 -21.73 -2.24 -3.98
CA GLY A 277 -23.07 -2.84 -3.99
C GLY A 277 -23.07 -4.37 -4.05
N ALA A 278 -21.95 -4.98 -4.44
CA ALA A 278 -21.72 -6.42 -4.39
C ALA A 278 -20.54 -6.73 -3.47
N PRO A 279 -20.71 -6.64 -2.14
CA PRO A 279 -19.61 -6.70 -1.19
C PRO A 279 -18.97 -8.09 -1.09
N ARG A 280 -19.66 -9.16 -1.51
CA ARG A 280 -19.20 -10.56 -1.39
C ARG A 280 -18.93 -11.19 -2.76
N SER A 281 -17.86 -11.99 -2.82
CA SER A 281 -17.50 -12.83 -3.96
C SER A 281 -16.98 -14.19 -3.50
N GLU A 282 -17.38 -15.24 -4.20
CA GLU A 282 -16.83 -16.58 -4.01
C GLU A 282 -15.50 -16.78 -4.77
N MET A 283 -14.74 -17.80 -4.37
CA MET A 283 -13.48 -18.18 -5.03
C MET A 283 -13.62 -18.27 -6.54
N ARG A 284 -14.68 -18.92 -7.06
CA ARG A 284 -14.90 -19.12 -8.50
C ARG A 284 -14.95 -17.81 -9.33
N GLN A 285 -15.22 -16.68 -8.69
CA GLN A 285 -15.29 -15.36 -9.32
C GLN A 285 -13.93 -14.67 -9.42
N SER A 286 -12.95 -15.03 -8.59
CA SER A 286 -11.60 -14.45 -8.64
C SER A 286 -10.93 -14.75 -9.98
N ARG A 287 -10.52 -13.68 -10.67
CA ARG A 287 -9.92 -13.74 -12.00
C ARG A 287 -8.47 -14.20 -11.96
N GLY A 288 -7.74 -13.97 -10.87
CA GLY A 288 -6.36 -14.44 -10.75
C GLY A 288 -5.53 -13.69 -9.72
N ALA A 289 -4.94 -14.46 -8.80
CA ALA A 289 -3.88 -14.02 -7.91
C ALA A 289 -2.52 -14.43 -8.47
N THR A 290 -1.46 -13.68 -8.13
CA THR A 290 -0.10 -14.03 -8.55
C THR A 290 0.96 -13.44 -7.63
N ASN A 291 2.15 -14.03 -7.68
CA ASN A 291 3.38 -13.42 -7.20
C ASN A 291 4.21 -13.06 -8.44
N ALA A 292 4.21 -11.78 -8.80
CA ALA A 292 4.95 -11.25 -9.95
C ALA A 292 6.35 -10.75 -9.56
N THR A 293 6.88 -11.17 -8.40
CA THR A 293 8.18 -10.69 -7.93
C THR A 293 9.30 -11.05 -8.90
N ASN A 294 10.19 -10.08 -9.15
CA ASN A 294 11.29 -10.13 -10.11
C ASN A 294 10.87 -10.32 -11.57
N LEU A 295 9.59 -10.17 -11.87
CA LEU A 295 9.12 -10.17 -13.24
C LEU A 295 9.45 -8.82 -13.90
N GLU A 296 9.95 -8.87 -15.13
CA GLU A 296 10.22 -7.67 -15.93
C GLU A 296 8.93 -6.90 -16.23
N TRP A 297 9.05 -5.57 -16.36
CA TRP A 297 7.91 -4.72 -16.67
C TRP A 297 7.23 -5.11 -17.98
N GLY A 298 5.90 -5.19 -17.97
CA GLY A 298 5.10 -5.54 -19.15
C GLY A 298 4.99 -7.04 -19.43
N VAL A 299 5.75 -7.89 -18.74
CA VAL A 299 5.56 -9.35 -18.84
C VAL A 299 4.33 -9.76 -18.04
N ARG A 300 3.44 -10.53 -18.67
CA ARG A 300 2.23 -11.02 -18.02
C ARG A 300 2.56 -12.20 -17.08
N PRO A 301 2.26 -12.11 -15.77
CA PRO A 301 2.55 -13.20 -14.83
C PRO A 301 1.62 -14.40 -15.02
N ALA A 302 2.04 -15.56 -14.52
CA ALA A 302 1.15 -16.71 -14.38
C ALA A 302 0.09 -16.45 -13.31
N LEU A 303 -1.18 -16.59 -13.67
CA LEU A 303 -2.32 -16.29 -12.80
C LEU A 303 -2.90 -17.56 -12.19
N GLN A 304 -2.96 -17.63 -10.86
CA GLN A 304 -3.70 -18.66 -10.16
C GLN A 304 -5.15 -18.19 -9.97
N ARG A 305 -6.04 -18.72 -10.81
CA ARG A 305 -7.46 -18.34 -10.85
C ARG A 305 -8.26 -19.11 -9.80
N ARG A 306 -9.38 -18.53 -9.39
CA ARG A 306 -10.37 -19.20 -8.54
C ARG A 306 -9.86 -19.61 -7.15
N ILE A 307 -8.96 -18.84 -6.55
CA ILE A 307 -8.38 -19.16 -5.23
C ILE A 307 -8.68 -18.13 -4.13
N VAL A 308 -9.40 -17.05 -4.45
CA VAL A 308 -9.72 -15.99 -3.48
C VAL A 308 -11.22 -15.76 -3.40
N ALA A 309 -11.83 -16.11 -2.27
CA ALA A 309 -13.10 -15.53 -1.86
C ALA A 309 -12.81 -14.22 -1.12
N ALA A 310 -13.69 -13.23 -1.26
CA ALA A 310 -13.53 -11.93 -0.65
C ALA A 310 -14.88 -11.34 -0.22
N GLU A 311 -14.90 -10.63 0.91
CA GLU A 311 -16.09 -9.97 1.44
C GLU A 311 -15.73 -8.66 2.13
N CYS A 312 -16.29 -7.56 1.67
CA CYS A 312 -16.30 -6.30 2.42
C CYS A 312 -17.29 -6.41 3.58
N ARG A 313 -16.77 -6.42 4.81
CA ARG A 313 -17.58 -6.47 6.03
C ARG A 313 -16.93 -5.59 7.10
N ASP A 314 -17.73 -4.74 7.73
CA ASP A 314 -17.29 -3.79 8.77
C ASP A 314 -16.12 -2.88 8.32
N GLY A 315 -16.14 -2.46 7.06
CA GLY A 315 -15.17 -1.52 6.49
C GLY A 315 -13.78 -2.12 6.20
N VAL A 316 -13.63 -3.44 6.29
CA VAL A 316 -12.43 -4.17 5.88
C VAL A 316 -12.78 -5.24 4.84
N LEU A 317 -11.80 -5.63 4.01
CA LEU A 317 -11.95 -6.71 3.04
C LEU A 317 -11.43 -8.02 3.63
N TRP A 318 -12.34 -8.90 4.03
CA TRP A 318 -11.98 -10.26 4.42
C TRP A 318 -11.69 -11.09 3.19
N ARG A 319 -10.62 -11.87 3.20
CA ARG A 319 -10.27 -12.78 2.10
C ARG A 319 -9.87 -14.16 2.59
N SER A 320 -10.20 -15.18 1.79
CA SER A 320 -9.83 -16.56 2.09
C SER A 320 -8.31 -16.76 2.14
N ARG A 321 -7.83 -17.75 2.89
CA ARG A 321 -6.40 -18.06 2.92
C ARG A 321 -5.88 -18.52 1.55
N LEU A 322 -4.74 -17.97 1.14
CA LEU A 322 -3.98 -18.44 -0.02
C LEU A 322 -3.06 -19.59 0.41
N SER A 323 -3.29 -20.80 -0.11
CA SER A 323 -2.59 -22.03 0.33
C SER A 323 -1.27 -22.30 -0.38
N SER A 324 -1.09 -21.77 -1.61
CA SER A 324 0.13 -21.97 -2.40
C SER A 324 1.37 -21.33 -1.76
N GLU A 325 2.52 -21.96 -1.89
CA GLU A 325 3.79 -21.46 -1.34
C GLU A 325 4.19 -20.10 -1.90
N SER A 326 3.77 -19.78 -3.14
CA SER A 326 4.02 -18.49 -3.78
C SER A 326 3.44 -17.28 -3.02
N PHE A 327 2.47 -17.52 -2.12
CA PHE A 327 1.79 -16.48 -1.34
C PHE A 327 2.18 -16.48 0.14
N ARG A 328 3.21 -17.25 0.53
CA ARG A 328 3.70 -17.20 1.90
C ARG A 328 4.55 -15.95 2.11
N PRO A 329 4.41 -15.24 3.24
CA PRO A 329 5.34 -14.19 3.61
C PRO A 329 6.77 -14.73 3.65
N THR A 330 7.70 -14.05 2.99
CA THR A 330 9.13 -14.40 2.98
C THR A 330 9.96 -13.24 3.53
N GLY A 331 11.24 -13.52 3.85
CA GLY A 331 12.19 -12.50 4.28
C GLY A 331 12.20 -12.23 5.79
N ALA A 332 12.98 -11.21 6.16
CA ALA A 332 13.19 -10.82 7.54
C ALA A 332 11.93 -10.18 8.17
N TRP A 333 11.98 -9.97 9.48
CA TRP A 333 10.87 -9.41 10.27
C TRP A 333 10.30 -8.09 9.72
N ALA A 334 11.15 -7.22 9.17
CA ALA A 334 10.74 -5.95 8.58
C ALA A 334 10.03 -6.16 7.22
N GLU A 335 10.52 -7.08 6.39
CA GLU A 335 9.90 -7.39 5.10
C GLU A 335 8.49 -7.98 5.27
N GLN A 336 8.29 -8.81 6.29
CA GLN A 336 6.96 -9.36 6.63
C GLN A 336 5.96 -8.31 7.13
N ARG A 337 6.40 -7.08 7.41
CA ARG A 337 5.56 -5.95 7.84
C ARG A 337 5.29 -4.93 6.74
N LYS A 338 5.94 -5.09 5.58
CA LYS A 338 5.65 -4.31 4.39
C LYS A 338 4.50 -4.95 3.61
N ILE A 339 4.13 -4.28 2.53
CA ILE A 339 3.21 -4.85 1.55
C ILE A 339 3.73 -6.23 1.07
N PRO A 340 2.88 -7.27 0.98
CA PRO A 340 3.32 -8.59 0.54
C PRO A 340 3.85 -8.58 -0.90
N PRO A 341 4.85 -9.41 -1.24
CA PRO A 341 5.43 -9.50 -2.57
C PRO A 341 4.56 -10.33 -3.54
N TYR A 342 3.24 -10.23 -3.41
CA TYR A 342 2.26 -10.91 -4.25
C TYR A 342 0.96 -10.11 -4.24
N ASN A 343 0.11 -10.28 -5.25
CA ASN A 343 -1.18 -9.61 -5.34
C ASN A 343 -2.33 -10.65 -5.42
N PRO A 344 -3.20 -10.74 -4.39
CA PRO A 344 -4.36 -11.63 -4.40
C PRO A 344 -5.43 -11.28 -5.44
N PHE A 345 -5.39 -10.07 -6.00
CA PHE A 345 -6.43 -9.50 -6.87
C PHE A 345 -5.87 -9.01 -8.21
N TYR A 346 -4.69 -9.49 -8.62
CA TYR A 346 -3.96 -8.98 -9.80
C TYR A 346 -4.86 -8.89 -11.05
N ALA A 347 -5.43 -10.01 -11.47
CA ALA A 347 -6.26 -10.05 -12.69
C ALA A 347 -7.67 -9.48 -12.46
N ASP A 348 -8.08 -9.35 -11.20
CA ASP A 348 -9.33 -8.69 -10.84
C ASP A 348 -9.22 -7.17 -11.02
N ILE A 349 -8.08 -6.58 -10.64
CA ILE A 349 -7.73 -5.17 -10.86
C ILE A 349 -7.48 -4.89 -12.35
N GLU A 350 -6.73 -5.74 -13.05
CA GLU A 350 -6.50 -5.62 -14.50
C GLU A 350 -7.82 -5.52 -15.26
N ALA A 351 -8.74 -6.44 -14.98
CA ALA A 351 -10.05 -6.44 -15.62
C ALA A 351 -10.94 -5.25 -15.19
N ASP A 352 -10.82 -4.79 -13.93
CA ASP A 352 -11.57 -3.64 -13.43
C ASP A 352 -11.14 -2.36 -14.14
N ALA A 353 -9.83 -2.13 -14.24
CA ALA A 353 -9.26 -0.94 -14.86
C ALA A 353 -9.66 -0.83 -16.34
N LEU A 354 -9.63 -1.95 -17.07
CA LEU A 354 -10.06 -1.99 -18.47
C LEU A 354 -11.57 -1.72 -18.64
N ALA A 355 -12.41 -2.26 -17.74
CA ALA A 355 -13.86 -2.02 -17.79
C ALA A 355 -14.21 -0.55 -17.51
N ARG A 356 -13.56 0.07 -16.52
CA ARG A 356 -13.76 1.49 -16.18
C ARG A 356 -13.24 2.43 -17.24
N LEU A 357 -12.09 2.09 -17.83
CA LEU A 357 -11.56 2.85 -18.95
C LEU A 357 -12.51 2.81 -20.15
N SER A 358 -13.09 1.65 -20.45
CA SER A 358 -14.12 1.51 -21.48
C SER A 358 -15.37 2.35 -21.17
N ALA A 359 -15.84 2.31 -19.92
CA ALA A 359 -16.96 3.14 -19.47
C ALA A 359 -16.66 4.64 -19.60
N TRP A 360 -15.42 5.06 -19.26
CA TRP A 360 -14.98 6.45 -19.40
C TRP A 360 -15.00 6.89 -20.87
N SER A 361 -14.46 6.07 -21.78
CA SER A 361 -14.44 6.35 -23.22
C SER A 361 -15.84 6.43 -23.82
N THR A 362 -16.79 5.66 -23.28
CA THR A 362 -18.20 5.73 -23.71
C THR A 362 -18.86 7.06 -23.32
N LEU A 363 -18.45 7.64 -22.18
CA LEU A 363 -18.92 8.94 -21.71
C LEU A 363 -18.21 10.12 -22.41
N HIS A 364 -17.05 9.87 -23.04
CA HIS A 364 -16.21 10.87 -23.69
C HIS A 364 -15.83 10.41 -25.11
N PRO A 365 -16.79 10.37 -26.05
CA PRO A 365 -16.50 10.04 -27.44
C PRO A 365 -15.50 11.04 -28.04
N ALA A 366 -14.59 10.51 -28.86
CA ALA A 366 -13.49 11.25 -29.49
C ALA A 366 -13.96 12.37 -30.44
#